data_AF-A0A1T5KSC9-F1
#
_entry.id   AF-A0A1T5KSC9-F1
#
_cell.length_a   1.000
_cell.length_b   1.000
_cell.length_c   1.000
_cell.angle_alpha   90.00
_cell.angle_beta   90.00
_cell.angle_gamma   90.00
#
_symmetry.space_group_name_H-M   'P 1'
#
loop_
_entity.id
_entity.type
_entity.pdbx_description
1 polymer ?
#
loop_
_entity_poly.entity_id
_entity_poly.type
_entity_poly.pdbx_seq_one_letter_code
_entity_poly.pdbx_strand_id
1 'polypeptide(L)'
;MHEQTTISQSASVTPSSQVCSNNALHVGDIISASEVDKIPHIPEVSFMPRKNYSDDGGTLRLKPFASFIQQRNNTLLIQRQAAPATAPGSLFSANQKSRFRPTGNITRKEFDAYVMLNFGVVDVHTGTQQEQELRSTRRGIPPVTITGWQSWDPGSASGDYTSIIDGIENMASVMGAVPTITNITFFKVAYEPDATGAGIPDTSIGASFGAGNLTIFEAFSGSTNPAIGINTQQGAPIASPDRSRDVARTITHELGHGVAEAAMASQNNQTFVQFKAAVGWVGNPEVLYDIGQPAVRAAIANQTQLPSQHIITTSRWFDPTLNEQPVSRYAVDGGPSEDFAESIATFITNPSVLQQRSPARYNFIQSNIATWRTRMRPTMPARIRPPVGDFPIPSGDTRMA
;
A
#
# COMPACT_ATOMS: atom_id res chain seq x y z
N MET A 1 -16.65 -68.08 10.52
CA MET A 1 -16.54 -67.59 9.13
C MET A 1 -15.47 -66.52 9.15
N HIS A 2 -14.20 -66.92 9.04
CA HIS A 2 -13.43 -67.06 7.78
C HIS A 2 -13.36 -65.71 7.05
N GLU A 3 -12.19 -65.14 6.73
CA GLU A 3 -10.83 -65.63 6.77
C GLU A 3 -9.87 -64.42 6.72
N GLN A 4 -8.79 -64.50 7.48
CA GLN A 4 -7.54 -63.79 7.23
C GLN A 4 -6.85 -64.47 6.04
N THR A 5 -6.17 -63.72 5.16
CA THR A 5 -4.84 -64.15 4.70
C THR A 5 -3.99 -62.96 4.24
N THR A 6 -2.89 -62.78 4.95
CA THR A 6 -1.73 -61.92 4.69
C THR A 6 -0.77 -62.62 3.70
N ILE A 7 0.34 -61.94 3.37
CA ILE A 7 1.65 -62.41 2.83
C ILE A 7 1.89 -61.83 1.43
N SER A 8 3.05 -61.31 1.04
CA SER A 8 4.25 -60.64 1.61
C SER A 8 5.32 -60.74 0.51
N GLN A 9 6.38 -59.92 0.62
CA GLN A 9 7.70 -60.06 -0.04
C GLN A 9 7.79 -59.56 -1.50
N SER A 10 8.88 -58.95 -1.97
CA SER A 10 10.16 -58.47 -1.41
C SER A 10 10.96 -57.78 -2.55
N ALA A 11 11.83 -56.82 -2.18
CA ALA A 11 13.20 -56.55 -2.70
C ALA A 11 13.39 -56.30 -4.24
N SER A 12 14.36 -55.58 -4.80
CA SER A 12 15.48 -54.69 -4.41
C SER A 12 16.30 -54.42 -5.71
N VAL A 13 17.24 -53.47 -5.70
CA VAL A 13 18.46 -53.36 -6.56
C VAL A 13 18.39 -52.52 -7.87
N THR A 14 18.98 -51.32 -7.81
CA THR A 14 19.73 -50.53 -8.85
C THR A 14 21.07 -51.22 -9.22
N PRO A 15 21.91 -50.89 -10.25
CA PRO A 15 22.08 -49.65 -11.05
C PRO A 15 22.56 -49.82 -12.54
N SER A 16 22.97 -48.69 -13.15
CA SER A 16 24.02 -48.52 -14.18
C SER A 16 23.64 -48.47 -15.67
N SER A 17 23.96 -47.37 -16.35
CA SER A 17 25.22 -47.24 -17.09
C SER A 17 25.35 -45.86 -17.75
N GLN A 18 26.54 -45.29 -17.63
CA GLN A 18 27.05 -44.14 -18.36
C GLN A 18 27.25 -44.50 -19.83
N VAL A 19 27.02 -43.54 -20.73
CA VAL A 19 27.82 -43.41 -21.96
C VAL A 19 28.21 -41.93 -22.09
N CYS A 20 29.51 -41.70 -21.99
CA CYS A 20 30.17 -40.48 -22.46
C CYS A 20 30.29 -40.55 -23.99
N SER A 21 30.06 -39.44 -24.68
CA SER A 21 30.88 -39.11 -25.84
C SER A 21 30.93 -37.61 -26.06
N ASN A 22 32.17 -37.13 -26.12
CA ASN A 22 32.57 -35.78 -26.52
C ASN A 22 32.21 -35.54 -27.98
N ASN A 23 31.89 -34.29 -28.34
CA ASN A 23 32.48 -33.67 -29.53
C ASN A 23 32.40 -32.16 -29.42
N ALA A 24 33.59 -31.56 -29.32
CA ALA A 24 33.82 -30.16 -29.62
C ALA A 24 33.93 -30.00 -31.14
N LEU A 25 33.32 -28.95 -31.69
CA LEU A 25 33.80 -28.30 -32.91
C LEU A 25 33.42 -26.82 -32.87
N HIS A 26 34.38 -26.02 -33.31
CA HIS A 26 34.50 -24.57 -33.23
C HIS A 26 34.03 -23.92 -34.54
N VAL A 27 34.03 -22.58 -34.54
CA VAL A 27 33.80 -21.64 -35.67
C VAL A 27 32.30 -21.43 -35.94
N GLY A 28 31.69 -20.26 -35.77
CA GLY A 28 32.17 -18.88 -35.82
C GLY A 28 31.36 -18.22 -36.93
N ASP A 29 30.48 -17.27 -36.58
CA ASP A 29 30.14 -16.17 -37.50
C ASP A 29 29.37 -15.03 -36.81
N ILE A 30 29.68 -13.87 -37.36
CA ILE A 30 29.46 -12.49 -36.95
C ILE A 30 28.02 -12.07 -37.23
N ILE A 31 27.31 -11.47 -36.26
CA ILE A 31 26.21 -10.53 -36.55
C ILE A 31 26.36 -9.25 -35.74
N SER A 32 26.28 -8.17 -36.54
CA SER A 32 26.43 -6.75 -36.31
C SER A 32 25.71 -6.18 -35.08
N ALA A 33 26.42 -5.29 -34.38
CA ALA A 33 25.85 -4.30 -33.48
C ALA A 33 25.36 -3.08 -34.29
N SER A 34 24.05 -2.82 -34.25
CA SER A 34 23.50 -1.48 -34.53
C SER A 34 22.04 -1.40 -34.08
N GLU A 35 21.74 -0.33 -33.32
CA GLU A 35 20.41 0.20 -32.99
C GLU A 35 19.56 -0.53 -31.93
N VAL A 36 19.84 -0.27 -30.65
CA VAL A 36 18.78 -0.13 -29.62
C VAL A 36 19.16 1.01 -28.67
N ASP A 37 19.18 2.23 -29.20
CA ASP A 37 19.16 3.46 -28.40
C ASP A 37 17.76 4.07 -28.54
N LYS A 38 16.98 4.03 -27.45
CA LYS A 38 15.85 4.92 -27.05
C LYS A 38 14.92 4.17 -26.10
N ILE A 39 15.36 3.95 -24.86
CA ILE A 39 14.45 3.70 -23.74
C ILE A 39 14.48 4.97 -22.87
N PRO A 40 13.35 5.65 -22.65
CA PRO A 40 13.31 6.83 -21.80
C PRO A 40 13.67 6.46 -20.35
N HIS A 41 14.59 7.23 -19.79
CA HIS A 41 15.04 7.16 -18.41
C HIS A 41 13.86 7.41 -17.46
N ILE A 42 13.43 6.38 -16.73
CA ILE A 42 12.50 6.51 -15.60
C ILE A 42 13.35 6.86 -14.36
N PRO A 43 13.09 7.97 -13.66
CA PRO A 43 13.79 8.27 -12.41
C PRO A 43 13.40 7.26 -11.32
N GLU A 44 14.42 6.61 -10.78
CA GLU A 44 14.39 5.52 -9.80
C GLU A 44 14.04 6.06 -8.40
N VAL A 45 12.88 5.68 -7.85
CA VAL A 45 12.64 5.74 -6.40
C VAL A 45 12.94 4.33 -5.89
N SER A 46 14.16 4.14 -5.36
CA SER A 46 14.62 2.85 -4.86
C SER A 46 13.79 2.43 -3.63
N PHE A 47 12.71 1.68 -3.84
CA PHE A 47 12.10 0.89 -2.77
C PHE A 47 13.10 -0.19 -2.38
N MET A 48 13.54 -0.16 -1.12
CA MET A 48 14.52 -1.11 -0.61
C MET A 48 13.99 -2.54 -0.77
N PRO A 49 14.71 -3.44 -1.47
CA PRO A 49 14.37 -4.85 -1.43
C PRO A 49 14.62 -5.39 -0.02
N ARG A 50 13.72 -6.26 0.47
CA ARG A 50 14.01 -7.15 1.60
C ARG A 50 15.28 -7.95 1.27
N LYS A 51 16.43 -7.60 1.88
CA LYS A 51 17.64 -8.42 1.93
C LYS A 51 18.39 -8.21 3.26
N ASN A 52 18.57 -9.31 3.97
CA ASN A 52 19.64 -9.49 4.95
C ASN A 52 20.98 -9.28 4.24
N TYR A 53 21.81 -8.31 4.64
CA TYR A 53 23.28 -8.39 4.46
C TYR A 53 24.01 -7.41 5.40
N SER A 54 25.16 -7.90 5.85
CA SER A 54 26.12 -7.35 6.81
C SER A 54 26.83 -6.07 6.35
N ASP A 55 27.15 -5.24 7.35
CA ASP A 55 28.22 -4.24 7.50
C ASP A 55 28.96 -3.72 6.25
N ASP A 56 28.95 -2.39 6.10
CA ASP A 56 30.20 -1.63 6.19
C ASP A 56 29.93 -0.17 6.62
N GLY A 57 30.74 0.29 7.57
CA GLY A 57 30.54 1.53 8.32
C GLY A 57 30.95 2.81 7.57
N GLY A 58 30.11 3.83 7.69
CA GLY A 58 30.42 5.21 7.32
C GLY A 58 29.80 6.19 8.31
N THR A 59 30.62 6.78 9.16
CA THR A 59 30.20 7.74 10.20
C THR A 59 29.92 9.12 9.59
N LEU A 60 28.66 9.56 9.59
CA LEU A 60 28.29 10.95 9.34
C LEU A 60 27.86 11.63 10.64
N ARG A 61 28.71 12.54 11.13
CA ARG A 61 28.44 13.44 12.26
C ARG A 61 27.30 14.40 11.93
N LEU A 62 26.18 14.31 12.66
CA LEU A 62 25.15 15.35 12.68
C LEU A 62 25.40 16.31 13.85
N LYS A 63 25.35 17.62 13.56
CA LYS A 63 25.43 18.71 14.55
C LYS A 63 24.10 18.83 15.32
N PRO A 64 24.11 19.27 16.60
CA PRO A 64 22.93 19.30 17.43
C PRO A 64 22.00 20.46 17.05
N PHE A 65 20.72 20.15 16.81
CA PHE A 65 19.64 21.13 16.84
C PHE A 65 19.11 21.21 18.28
N ALA A 66 19.28 22.37 18.90
CA ALA A 66 18.70 22.68 20.20
C ALA A 66 17.45 23.57 20.05
N SER A 67 16.50 23.28 20.94
CA SER A 67 15.40 24.13 21.45
C SER A 67 14.26 24.53 20.51
N PHE A 68 13.07 23.97 20.78
CA PHE A 68 11.83 24.73 20.98
C PHE A 68 10.84 23.89 21.82
N ILE A 69 10.84 24.10 23.13
CA ILE A 69 9.67 23.84 23.98
C ILE A 69 9.37 25.15 24.69
N GLN A 70 8.22 25.74 24.40
CA GLN A 70 7.53 26.56 25.38
C GLN A 70 6.02 26.31 25.27
N GLN A 71 5.51 25.59 26.26
CA GLN A 71 4.10 25.39 26.53
C GLN A 71 3.41 26.74 26.75
N ARG A 72 2.22 26.92 26.17
CA ARG A 72 1.18 27.76 26.75
C ARG A 72 -0.14 26.99 26.72
N ASN A 73 -0.61 26.66 27.92
CA ASN A 73 -1.98 26.26 28.20
C ASN A 73 -2.89 27.45 27.90
N ASN A 74 -3.81 27.31 26.95
CA ASN A 74 -4.98 28.17 26.85
C ASN A 74 -6.23 27.30 26.63
N THR A 75 -7.00 27.17 27.69
CA THR A 75 -8.37 26.68 27.70
C THR A 75 -9.21 27.63 26.84
N LEU A 76 -9.64 27.19 25.65
CA LEU A 76 -10.56 27.95 24.79
C LEU A 76 -11.96 27.32 24.86
N LEU A 77 -12.83 27.98 25.63
CA LEU A 77 -14.28 27.83 25.58
C LEU A 77 -14.77 28.16 24.15
N ILE A 78 -15.29 27.16 23.43
CA ILE A 78 -15.97 27.38 22.16
C ILE A 78 -17.38 27.91 22.45
N GLN A 79 -17.53 29.23 22.49
CA GLN A 79 -18.80 29.91 22.39
C GLN A 79 -19.10 30.15 20.90
N ARG A 80 -20.12 29.48 20.36
CA ARG A 80 -20.60 29.70 18.98
C ARG A 80 -21.11 31.13 18.84
N GLN A 81 -20.31 32.01 18.24
CA GLN A 81 -20.81 33.27 17.67
C GLN A 81 -21.26 33.03 16.23
N ALA A 82 -22.50 33.40 15.94
CA ALA A 82 -23.05 33.46 14.59
C ALA A 82 -22.36 34.59 13.82
N ALA A 83 -21.83 34.28 12.62
CA ALA A 83 -21.26 35.28 11.73
C ALA A 83 -22.36 36.00 10.93
N PRO A 84 -22.28 37.33 10.72
CA PRO A 84 -23.18 38.06 9.85
C PRO A 84 -22.81 37.86 8.37
N ALA A 85 -23.84 37.97 7.54
CA ALA A 85 -23.81 37.75 6.10
C ALA A 85 -23.05 38.84 5.32
N THR A 86 -22.76 38.48 4.06
CA THR A 86 -22.38 39.31 2.89
C THR A 86 -20.91 39.68 2.67
N ALA A 87 -20.26 38.91 1.80
CA ALA A 87 -19.22 39.40 0.89
C ALA A 87 -19.58 38.97 -0.55
N PRO A 88 -19.53 39.87 -1.55
CA PRO A 88 -19.91 39.57 -2.92
C PRO A 88 -18.73 39.03 -3.74
N GLY A 89 -19.02 38.09 -4.65
CA GLY A 89 -18.26 37.92 -5.90
C GLY A 89 -17.08 36.96 -5.88
N SER A 90 -17.31 35.68 -5.59
CA SER A 90 -16.41 34.61 -6.05
C SER A 90 -17.01 33.96 -7.30
N LEU A 91 -16.50 34.37 -8.47
CA LEU A 91 -16.81 33.77 -9.77
C LEU A 91 -16.08 32.42 -9.93
N PHE A 92 -16.34 31.44 -9.06
CA PHE A 92 -16.14 30.04 -9.42
C PHE A 92 -17.38 29.57 -10.15
N SER A 93 -17.33 29.70 -11.48
CA SER A 93 -18.40 29.38 -12.41
C SER A 93 -18.97 27.98 -12.16
N ALA A 94 -20.30 27.94 -12.05
CA ALA A 94 -21.15 26.82 -11.68
C ALA A 94 -21.27 25.75 -12.78
N ASN A 95 -20.16 25.08 -13.09
CA ASN A 95 -20.14 23.81 -13.84
C ASN A 95 -19.32 22.76 -13.07
N GLN A 96 -19.50 22.69 -11.75
CA GLN A 96 -19.09 21.52 -10.98
C GLN A 96 -19.99 20.34 -11.38
N LYS A 97 -19.63 19.63 -12.46
CA LYS A 97 -20.18 18.31 -12.73
C LYS A 97 -19.87 17.44 -11.52
N SER A 98 -20.88 17.17 -10.70
CA SER A 98 -20.77 16.21 -9.61
C SER A 98 -20.33 14.86 -10.19
N ARG A 99 -19.17 14.35 -9.77
CA ARG A 99 -18.75 12.99 -10.14
C ARG A 99 -19.57 11.98 -9.32
N PHE A 100 -20.10 10.97 -9.99
CA PHE A 100 -20.91 9.92 -9.35
C PHE A 100 -20.06 8.67 -9.15
N ARG A 101 -19.90 8.24 -7.89
CA ARG A 101 -19.22 6.98 -7.55
C ARG A 101 -20.10 5.80 -7.96
N PRO A 102 -19.61 4.85 -8.79
CA PRO A 102 -20.35 3.63 -9.12
C PRO A 102 -20.52 2.73 -7.89
N THR A 103 -21.53 1.87 -7.90
CA THR A 103 -21.86 0.95 -6.80
C THR A 103 -22.29 -0.41 -7.34
N GLY A 104 -22.06 -1.48 -6.57
CA GLY A 104 -22.44 -2.84 -6.96
C GLY A 104 -21.46 -3.45 -7.98
N ASN A 105 -21.95 -4.37 -8.82
CA ASN A 105 -21.13 -4.92 -9.90
C ASN A 105 -21.14 -3.94 -11.08
N ILE A 106 -19.96 -3.49 -11.48
CA ILE A 106 -19.79 -2.66 -12.68
C ILE A 106 -18.98 -3.40 -13.72
N THR A 107 -19.17 -3.04 -14.99
CA THR A 107 -18.40 -3.62 -16.08
C THR A 107 -16.96 -3.14 -16.08
N ARG A 108 -16.05 -3.92 -16.68
CA ARG A 108 -14.65 -3.49 -16.88
C ARG A 108 -14.57 -2.14 -17.62
N LYS A 109 -15.41 -1.95 -18.65
CA LYS A 109 -15.47 -0.70 -19.41
C LYS A 109 -15.88 0.50 -18.55
N GLU A 110 -16.85 0.33 -17.64
CA GLU A 110 -17.27 1.38 -16.72
C GLU A 110 -16.17 1.70 -15.69
N PHE A 111 -15.48 0.68 -15.19
CA PHE A 111 -14.31 0.84 -14.32
C PHE A 111 -13.21 1.64 -15.01
N ASP A 112 -12.76 1.22 -16.20
CA ASP A 112 -11.70 1.88 -16.97
C ASP A 112 -12.07 3.35 -17.22
N ALA A 113 -13.28 3.59 -17.75
CA ALA A 113 -13.77 4.94 -18.00
C ALA A 113 -13.79 5.79 -16.72
N TYR A 114 -14.17 5.22 -15.57
CA TYR A 114 -14.21 5.92 -14.31
C TYR A 114 -12.81 6.34 -13.85
N VAL A 115 -11.86 5.40 -13.80
CA VAL A 115 -10.52 5.67 -13.26
C VAL A 115 -9.70 6.55 -14.19
N MET A 116 -9.83 6.36 -15.51
CA MET A 116 -9.18 7.22 -16.50
C MET A 116 -9.70 8.66 -16.42
N LEU A 117 -11.03 8.84 -16.40
CA LEU A 117 -11.64 10.17 -16.35
C LEU A 117 -11.36 10.88 -15.02
N ASN A 118 -11.54 10.20 -13.90
CA ASN A 118 -11.54 10.84 -12.58
C ASN A 118 -10.16 10.86 -11.92
N PHE A 119 -9.30 9.88 -12.20
CA PHE A 119 -7.97 9.74 -11.59
C PHE A 119 -6.82 9.93 -12.58
N GLY A 120 -7.11 10.08 -13.88
CA GLY A 120 -6.08 10.34 -14.88
C GLY A 120 -5.22 9.12 -15.18
N VAL A 121 -5.74 7.93 -14.87
CA VAL A 121 -5.14 6.66 -15.28
C VAL A 121 -5.07 6.64 -16.80
N VAL A 122 -3.91 6.27 -17.32
CA VAL A 122 -3.62 6.25 -18.76
C VAL A 122 -3.91 4.87 -19.33
N ASP A 123 -3.59 3.83 -18.56
CA ASP A 123 -3.74 2.44 -19.00
C ASP A 123 -4.35 1.55 -17.90
N VAL A 124 -5.26 0.67 -18.31
CA VAL A 124 -5.92 -0.31 -17.44
C VAL A 124 -6.02 -1.63 -18.18
N HIS A 125 -5.19 -2.60 -17.85
CA HIS A 125 -5.10 -3.85 -18.60
C HIS A 125 -4.93 -5.08 -17.73
N THR A 126 -5.18 -6.23 -18.35
CA THR A 126 -4.87 -7.53 -17.78
C THR A 126 -3.43 -7.85 -18.16
N GLY A 127 -2.58 -8.04 -17.15
CA GLY A 127 -1.15 -8.18 -17.37
C GLY A 127 -0.79 -9.49 -18.04
N THR A 128 0.39 -9.52 -18.65
CA THR A 128 0.98 -10.65 -19.36
C THR A 128 2.05 -11.35 -18.52
N GLN A 129 2.39 -12.60 -18.86
CA GLN A 129 3.50 -13.30 -18.21
C GLN A 129 4.79 -12.49 -18.29
N GLN A 130 5.11 -11.94 -19.47
CA GLN A 130 6.34 -11.17 -19.68
C GLN A 130 6.40 -9.93 -18.77
N GLU A 131 5.31 -9.20 -18.60
CA GLU A 131 5.25 -8.06 -17.68
C GLU A 131 5.47 -8.49 -16.22
N GLN A 132 4.89 -9.61 -15.81
CA GLN A 132 5.08 -10.15 -14.47
C GLN A 132 6.54 -10.58 -14.23
N GLU A 133 7.16 -11.27 -15.20
CA GLU A 133 8.56 -11.71 -15.14
C GLU A 133 9.52 -10.52 -15.07
N LEU A 134 9.30 -9.49 -15.90
CA LEU A 134 10.07 -8.25 -15.87
C LEU A 134 9.93 -7.51 -14.52
N ARG A 135 8.71 -7.46 -13.96
CA ARG A 135 8.48 -6.84 -12.65
C ARG A 135 9.16 -7.60 -11.51
N SER A 136 9.15 -8.93 -11.56
CA SER A 136 9.81 -9.78 -10.55
C SER A 136 11.34 -9.82 -10.72
N THR A 137 11.87 -9.26 -11.81
CA THR A 137 13.31 -9.19 -12.07
C THR A 137 13.97 -8.16 -11.16
N ARG A 138 14.87 -8.60 -10.29
CA ARG A 138 15.69 -7.70 -9.47
C ARG A 138 16.93 -7.24 -10.24
N ARG A 139 17.40 -6.02 -10.01
CA ARG A 139 18.61 -5.48 -10.66
C ARG A 139 19.78 -6.46 -10.54
N GLY A 140 20.38 -6.82 -11.68
CA GLY A 140 21.53 -7.73 -11.75
C GLY A 140 21.19 -9.22 -11.67
N ILE A 141 19.91 -9.60 -11.63
CA ILE A 141 19.45 -10.99 -11.69
C ILE A 141 18.75 -11.20 -13.05
N PRO A 142 18.96 -12.34 -13.74
CA PRO A 142 18.20 -12.67 -14.94
C PRO A 142 16.69 -12.62 -14.71
N PRO A 143 15.89 -12.42 -15.77
CA PRO A 143 14.44 -12.44 -15.65
C PRO A 143 13.92 -13.71 -15.01
N VAL A 144 13.00 -13.54 -14.07
CA VAL A 144 12.37 -14.65 -13.37
C VAL A 144 11.58 -15.47 -14.39
N THR A 145 11.76 -16.78 -14.42
CA THR A 145 10.91 -17.65 -15.25
C THR A 145 9.74 -18.14 -14.41
N ILE A 146 8.51 -17.87 -14.87
CA ILE A 146 7.29 -18.26 -14.16
C ILE A 146 6.64 -19.44 -14.86
N THR A 147 6.80 -20.65 -14.29
CA THR A 147 6.10 -21.84 -14.80
C THR A 147 4.65 -21.84 -14.32
N GLY A 148 3.71 -22.09 -15.24
CA GLY A 148 2.29 -22.18 -14.90
C GLY A 148 1.62 -20.83 -14.61
N TRP A 149 2.17 -19.74 -15.17
CA TRP A 149 1.57 -18.42 -15.09
C TRP A 149 0.12 -18.44 -15.59
N GLN A 150 -0.74 -17.64 -14.94
CA GLN A 150 -2.14 -17.48 -15.31
C GLN A 150 -2.49 -16.00 -15.40
N SER A 151 -3.23 -15.66 -16.47
CA SER A 151 -3.88 -14.36 -16.61
C SER A 151 -5.07 -14.27 -15.66
N TRP A 152 -5.34 -13.07 -15.16
CA TRP A 152 -6.57 -12.80 -14.42
C TRP A 152 -6.94 -11.33 -14.46
N ASP A 153 -8.23 -11.07 -14.59
CA ASP A 153 -8.89 -9.83 -14.20
C ASP A 153 -10.20 -10.16 -13.47
N PRO A 154 -10.85 -9.18 -12.81
CA PRO A 154 -12.13 -9.41 -12.14
C PRO A 154 -13.30 -9.84 -13.06
N GLY A 155 -13.08 -10.07 -14.35
CA GLY A 155 -14.08 -10.48 -15.33
C GLY A 155 -14.77 -9.30 -16.01
N SER A 156 -15.81 -9.62 -16.78
CA SER A 156 -16.57 -8.62 -17.55
C SER A 156 -17.38 -7.67 -16.68
N ALA A 157 -17.82 -8.12 -15.50
CA ALA A 157 -18.45 -7.30 -14.46
C ALA A 157 -18.18 -7.87 -13.06
N SER A 158 -17.83 -7.00 -12.09
CA SER A 158 -17.48 -7.43 -10.73
C SER A 158 -17.63 -6.32 -9.70
N GLY A 159 -17.89 -6.71 -8.45
CA GLY A 159 -17.86 -5.83 -7.28
C GLY A 159 -16.44 -5.47 -6.83
N ASP A 160 -15.42 -6.23 -7.24
CA ASP A 160 -14.01 -5.91 -6.97
C ASP A 160 -13.63 -4.58 -7.65
N TYR A 161 -14.15 -4.29 -8.86
CA TYR A 161 -13.94 -2.99 -9.52
C TYR A 161 -14.47 -1.83 -8.70
N THR A 162 -15.67 -1.96 -8.13
CA THR A 162 -16.23 -0.97 -7.22
C THR A 162 -15.38 -0.84 -5.97
N SER A 163 -14.93 -1.96 -5.38
CA SER A 163 -14.07 -1.95 -4.19
C SER A 163 -12.72 -1.27 -4.43
N ILE A 164 -12.15 -1.40 -5.63
CA ILE A 164 -10.94 -0.69 -6.04
C ILE A 164 -11.19 0.82 -6.13
N ILE A 165 -12.27 1.22 -6.82
CA ILE A 165 -12.69 2.63 -6.89
C ILE A 165 -12.89 3.19 -5.48
N ASP A 166 -13.51 2.41 -4.60
CA ASP A 166 -13.78 2.77 -3.21
C ASP A 166 -12.50 3.10 -2.45
N GLY A 167 -11.45 2.28 -2.58
CA GLY A 167 -10.13 2.57 -2.00
C GLY A 167 -9.54 3.89 -2.48
N ILE A 168 -9.56 4.13 -3.80
CA ILE A 168 -9.03 5.37 -4.39
C ILE A 168 -9.87 6.60 -3.97
N GLU A 169 -11.20 6.46 -3.98
CA GLU A 169 -12.15 7.51 -3.58
C GLU A 169 -12.06 7.87 -2.11
N ASN A 170 -11.86 6.88 -1.23
CA ASN A 170 -11.69 7.12 0.19
C ASN A 170 -10.44 7.98 0.44
N MET A 171 -9.32 7.66 -0.24
CA MET A 171 -8.12 8.49 -0.20
C MET A 171 -8.39 9.91 -0.72
N ALA A 172 -8.99 10.02 -1.91
CA ALA A 172 -9.37 11.30 -2.51
C ALA A 172 -10.21 12.17 -1.56
N SER A 173 -11.17 11.57 -0.86
CA SER A 173 -12.09 12.27 0.03
C SER A 173 -11.43 12.81 1.29
N VAL A 174 -10.52 12.04 1.90
CA VAL A 174 -9.83 12.41 3.15
C VAL A 174 -8.63 13.31 2.86
N MET A 175 -7.84 12.96 1.84
CA MET A 175 -6.63 13.68 1.51
C MET A 175 -6.86 14.89 0.60
N GLY A 176 -7.98 14.97 -0.12
CA GLY A 176 -8.25 15.99 -1.14
C GLY A 176 -7.44 15.80 -2.44
N ALA A 177 -6.67 14.72 -2.53
CA ALA A 177 -5.83 14.35 -3.67
C ALA A 177 -5.50 12.85 -3.60
N VAL A 178 -4.99 12.30 -4.68
CA VAL A 178 -4.46 10.92 -4.74
C VAL A 178 -3.05 10.95 -5.34
N PRO A 179 -2.16 10.04 -4.93
CA PRO A 179 -0.92 9.80 -5.66
C PRO A 179 -1.21 9.55 -7.14
N THR A 180 -0.28 9.92 -8.02
CA THR A 180 -0.45 9.71 -9.45
C THR A 180 -0.55 8.22 -9.74
N ILE A 181 -1.70 7.76 -10.24
CA ILE A 181 -1.90 6.41 -10.75
C ILE A 181 -1.87 6.51 -12.27
N THR A 182 -0.79 6.05 -12.90
CA THR A 182 -0.63 6.05 -14.36
C THR A 182 -1.20 4.78 -14.96
N ASN A 183 -0.90 3.62 -14.35
CA ASN A 183 -1.30 2.32 -14.87
C ASN A 183 -1.98 1.50 -13.79
N ILE A 184 -3.03 0.75 -14.15
CA ILE A 184 -3.64 -0.29 -13.32
C ILE A 184 -3.50 -1.62 -14.04
N THR A 185 -2.85 -2.60 -13.41
CA THR A 185 -2.60 -3.91 -14.02
C THR A 185 -3.12 -5.03 -13.12
N PHE A 186 -3.85 -5.97 -13.71
CA PHE A 186 -4.40 -7.13 -13.01
C PHE A 186 -3.57 -8.39 -13.27
N PHE A 187 -3.31 -9.17 -12.21
CA PHE A 187 -2.66 -10.47 -12.29
C PHE A 187 -3.32 -11.49 -11.38
N LYS A 188 -3.09 -12.78 -11.64
CA LYS A 188 -3.64 -13.85 -10.80
C LYS A 188 -3.04 -13.83 -9.39
N VAL A 189 -1.72 -13.78 -9.31
CA VAL A 189 -0.95 -13.87 -8.05
C VAL A 189 0.37 -13.14 -8.24
N ALA A 190 0.97 -12.64 -7.16
CA ALA A 190 2.32 -12.12 -7.20
C ALA A 190 3.33 -13.27 -7.31
N TYR A 191 4.54 -12.99 -7.79
CA TYR A 191 5.63 -13.96 -7.84
C TYR A 191 6.91 -13.34 -7.31
N GLU A 192 7.61 -14.08 -6.45
CA GLU A 192 8.95 -13.73 -5.97
C GLU A 192 9.96 -14.73 -6.53
N PRO A 193 11.18 -14.29 -6.90
CA PRO A 193 12.24 -15.21 -7.30
C PRO A 193 12.71 -16.03 -6.10
N ASP A 194 12.86 -17.34 -6.33
CA ASP A 194 13.55 -18.23 -5.42
C ASP A 194 15.08 -18.16 -5.58
N ALA A 195 15.80 -19.00 -4.83
CA ALA A 195 17.26 -19.06 -4.89
C ALA A 195 17.83 -19.47 -6.27
N THR A 196 17.00 -20.08 -7.12
CA THR A 196 17.36 -20.51 -8.48
C THR A 196 16.94 -19.50 -9.55
N GLY A 197 16.20 -18.44 -9.17
CA GLY A 197 15.62 -17.46 -10.10
C GLY A 197 14.28 -17.89 -10.69
N ALA A 198 13.68 -18.97 -10.20
CA ALA A 198 12.33 -19.39 -10.58
C ALA A 198 11.29 -18.58 -9.79
N GLY A 199 10.17 -18.24 -10.44
CA GLY A 199 9.09 -17.51 -9.78
C GLY A 199 8.23 -18.42 -8.91
N ILE A 200 8.18 -18.16 -7.61
CA ILE A 200 7.29 -18.83 -6.66
C ILE A 200 6.07 -17.92 -6.42
N PRO A 201 4.83 -18.46 -6.51
CA PRO A 201 3.64 -17.67 -6.24
C PRO A 201 3.60 -17.20 -4.79
N ASP A 202 3.30 -15.91 -4.59
CA ASP A 202 3.11 -15.28 -3.29
C ASP A 202 1.65 -14.78 -3.17
N THR A 203 0.88 -15.47 -2.32
CA THR A 203 -0.53 -15.16 -2.05
C THR A 203 -0.72 -14.22 -0.86
N SER A 204 0.36 -13.69 -0.30
CA SER A 204 0.31 -12.68 0.76
C SER A 204 0.15 -11.25 0.23
N ILE A 205 0.38 -11.04 -1.07
CA ILE A 205 0.35 -9.74 -1.73
C ILE A 205 -0.99 -9.57 -2.47
N GLY A 206 -1.82 -8.62 -2.02
CA GLY A 206 -3.10 -8.30 -2.67
C GLY A 206 -3.03 -7.18 -3.70
N ALA A 207 -2.12 -6.25 -3.52
CA ALA A 207 -1.78 -5.26 -4.51
C ALA A 207 -0.34 -4.80 -4.27
N SER A 208 0.18 -3.99 -5.18
CA SER A 208 1.46 -3.32 -5.03
C SER A 208 1.41 -1.99 -5.76
N PHE A 209 1.91 -0.92 -5.16
CA PHE A 209 2.05 0.37 -5.81
C PHE A 209 3.50 0.86 -5.88
N GLY A 210 3.90 1.37 -7.05
CA GLY A 210 5.18 2.04 -7.19
C GLY A 210 5.31 2.78 -8.52
N ALA A 211 5.90 3.97 -8.49
CA ALA A 211 6.14 4.82 -9.66
C ALA A 211 4.90 5.02 -10.55
N GLY A 212 3.73 5.14 -9.90
CA GLY A 212 2.43 5.29 -10.56
C GLY A 212 1.84 4.01 -11.16
N ASN A 213 2.40 2.84 -10.89
CA ASN A 213 1.82 1.56 -11.29
C ASN A 213 1.11 0.94 -10.09
N LEU A 214 -0.21 0.79 -10.19
CA LEU A 214 -1.03 0.04 -9.23
C LEU A 214 -1.28 -1.36 -9.79
N THR A 215 -0.65 -2.36 -9.20
CA THR A 215 -0.82 -3.77 -9.58
C THR A 215 -1.75 -4.46 -8.59
N ILE A 216 -2.71 -5.24 -9.07
CA ILE A 216 -3.77 -5.85 -8.26
C ILE A 216 -3.77 -7.36 -8.52
N PHE A 217 -3.78 -8.15 -7.44
CA PHE A 217 -3.69 -9.61 -7.50
C PHE A 217 -4.98 -10.27 -7.00
N GLU A 218 -5.46 -11.32 -7.66
CA GLU A 218 -6.67 -12.04 -7.22
C GLU A 218 -6.44 -12.85 -5.95
N ALA A 219 -5.38 -13.66 -5.98
CA ALA A 219 -5.19 -14.81 -5.10
C ALA A 219 -4.74 -14.44 -3.69
N PHE A 220 -4.96 -13.19 -3.28
CA PHE A 220 -4.61 -12.74 -1.95
C PHE A 220 -5.55 -13.36 -0.93
N SER A 221 -4.95 -14.00 0.07
CA SER A 221 -5.68 -14.77 1.08
C SER A 221 -6.25 -13.92 2.21
N GLY A 222 -6.32 -12.58 2.04
CA GLY A 222 -6.82 -11.64 3.06
C GLY A 222 -6.01 -11.62 4.38
N SER A 223 -4.89 -12.33 4.45
CA SER A 223 -4.20 -12.62 5.72
C SER A 223 -3.32 -11.48 6.23
N THR A 224 -3.35 -10.29 5.63
CA THR A 224 -2.57 -9.14 6.08
C THR A 224 -3.02 -8.61 7.44
N ASN A 225 -3.77 -9.37 8.26
CA ASN A 225 -4.30 -9.00 9.59
C ASN A 225 -4.41 -7.48 9.76
N PRO A 226 -5.07 -6.76 8.84
CA PRO A 226 -5.01 -5.31 8.90
C PRO A 226 -5.78 -4.93 10.16
N ALA A 227 -5.49 -3.75 10.70
CA ALA A 227 -6.36 -3.16 11.71
C ALA A 227 -7.76 -2.87 11.16
N ILE A 228 -8.57 -3.90 10.93
CA ILE A 228 -10.01 -3.83 10.72
C ILE A 228 -10.72 -4.20 12.05
N GLY A 229 -9.95 -4.28 13.13
CA GLY A 229 -10.48 -4.17 14.48
C GLY A 229 -11.03 -2.77 14.70
N ILE A 230 -12.33 -2.64 14.48
CA ILE A 230 -13.21 -1.58 15.00
C ILE A 230 -13.24 -1.62 16.55
N ASN A 231 -12.42 -2.46 17.20
CA ASN A 231 -12.32 -2.49 18.63
C ASN A 231 -11.57 -1.24 19.12
N THR A 232 -12.35 -0.31 19.66
CA THR A 232 -11.89 0.88 20.40
C THR A 232 -11.24 0.52 21.74
N GLN A 233 -11.26 -0.76 22.12
CA GLN A 233 -10.54 -1.30 23.27
C GLN A 233 -9.24 -1.92 22.82
N GLN A 234 -8.15 -1.48 23.45
CA GLN A 234 -6.79 -1.94 23.23
C GLN A 234 -6.72 -3.48 23.06
N GLY A 235 -6.32 -3.93 21.86
CA GLY A 235 -6.28 -5.35 21.51
C GLY A 235 -5.95 -5.56 20.03
N ALA A 236 -5.67 -6.81 19.67
CA ALA A 236 -5.40 -7.18 18.29
C ALA A 236 -6.65 -6.95 17.42
N PRO A 237 -6.49 -6.43 16.19
CA PRO A 237 -7.54 -6.32 15.21
C PRO A 237 -8.31 -7.60 14.92
N ILE A 238 -9.57 -7.43 14.56
CA ILE A 238 -10.41 -8.49 14.01
C ILE A 238 -10.24 -8.47 12.50
N ALA A 239 -10.05 -9.64 11.89
CA ALA A 239 -10.04 -9.78 10.44
C ALA A 239 -11.36 -9.27 9.85
N SER A 240 -11.33 -8.61 8.70
CA SER A 240 -12.56 -8.33 7.98
C SER A 240 -13.13 -9.65 7.47
N PRO A 241 -14.43 -9.91 7.63
CA PRO A 241 -15.10 -11.02 6.96
C PRO A 241 -15.48 -10.69 5.51
N ASP A 242 -15.24 -9.46 5.05
CA ASP A 242 -15.77 -8.91 3.80
C ASP A 242 -14.66 -8.56 2.81
N ARG A 243 -14.58 -9.35 1.72
CA ARG A 243 -13.63 -9.18 0.62
C ARG A 243 -13.65 -7.76 0.05
N SER A 244 -14.82 -7.13 -0.07
CA SER A 244 -14.92 -5.79 -0.65
C SER A 244 -14.16 -4.76 0.18
N ARG A 245 -14.23 -4.87 1.52
CA ARG A 245 -13.48 -4.03 2.46
C ARG A 245 -12.00 -4.32 2.41
N ASP A 246 -11.61 -5.58 2.26
CA ASP A 246 -10.20 -5.96 2.17
C ASP A 246 -9.57 -5.42 0.90
N VAL A 247 -10.24 -5.55 -0.25
CA VAL A 247 -9.77 -4.95 -1.51
C VAL A 247 -9.61 -3.44 -1.34
N ALA A 248 -10.65 -2.74 -0.87
CA ALA A 248 -10.58 -1.28 -0.69
C ALA A 248 -9.46 -0.85 0.28
N ARG A 249 -9.27 -1.58 1.40
CA ARG A 249 -8.22 -1.29 2.38
C ARG A 249 -6.83 -1.59 1.84
N THR A 250 -6.65 -2.68 1.08
CA THR A 250 -5.40 -3.02 0.40
C THR A 250 -5.04 -1.96 -0.63
N ILE A 251 -5.99 -1.53 -1.48
CA ILE A 251 -5.75 -0.41 -2.40
C ILE A 251 -5.36 0.87 -1.65
N THR A 252 -6.03 1.16 -0.52
CA THR A 252 -5.69 2.33 0.30
C THR A 252 -4.28 2.22 0.91
N HIS A 253 -3.86 1.03 1.33
CA HIS A 253 -2.50 0.74 1.81
C HIS A 253 -1.46 1.02 0.73
N GLU A 254 -1.66 0.45 -0.46
CA GLU A 254 -0.71 0.60 -1.56
C GLU A 254 -0.57 2.06 -1.98
N LEU A 255 -1.69 2.77 -2.08
CA LEU A 255 -1.64 4.21 -2.31
C LEU A 255 -0.96 4.97 -1.16
N GLY A 256 -0.92 4.42 0.06
CA GLY A 256 -0.09 4.93 1.15
C GLY A 256 1.40 4.95 0.83
N HIS A 257 1.92 3.95 0.10
CA HIS A 257 3.27 4.01 -0.46
C HIS A 257 3.39 5.13 -1.50
N GLY A 258 2.38 5.32 -2.35
CA GLY A 258 2.34 6.44 -3.29
C GLY A 258 2.34 7.82 -2.62
N VAL A 259 1.71 7.96 -1.46
CA VAL A 259 1.80 9.18 -0.63
C VAL A 259 3.25 9.37 -0.17
N ALA A 260 3.93 8.29 0.23
CA ALA A 260 5.33 8.37 0.61
C ALA A 260 6.23 8.80 -0.56
N GLU A 261 6.02 8.27 -1.77
CA GLU A 261 6.73 8.71 -2.99
C GLU A 261 6.54 10.22 -3.23
N ALA A 262 5.28 10.68 -3.21
CA ALA A 262 4.95 12.09 -3.42
C ALA A 262 5.55 12.99 -2.33
N ALA A 263 5.54 12.52 -1.08
CA ALA A 263 6.11 13.23 0.05
C ALA A 263 7.64 13.34 -0.05
N MET A 264 8.34 12.25 -0.39
CA MET A 264 9.78 12.24 -0.57
C MET A 264 10.22 13.18 -1.69
N ALA A 265 9.49 13.23 -2.81
CA ALA A 265 9.72 14.18 -3.88
C ALA A 265 9.56 15.64 -3.43
N SER A 266 8.72 15.92 -2.42
CA SER A 266 8.51 17.26 -1.87
C SER A 266 9.58 17.69 -0.86
N GLN A 267 10.15 16.74 -0.11
CA GLN A 267 10.95 16.98 1.08
C GLN A 267 12.39 16.44 0.96
N ASN A 268 12.89 16.22 -0.25
CA ASN A 268 14.24 15.72 -0.51
C ASN A 268 14.56 14.46 0.33
N ASN A 269 13.68 13.46 0.26
CA ASN A 269 13.78 12.18 0.98
C ASN A 269 13.74 12.27 2.53
N GLN A 270 13.39 13.42 3.12
CA GLN A 270 13.32 13.56 4.58
C GLN A 270 12.06 12.98 5.21
N THR A 271 11.01 12.71 4.42
CA THR A 271 9.72 12.25 4.97
C THR A 271 9.86 11.01 5.85
N PHE A 272 10.58 9.98 5.39
CA PHE A 272 10.78 8.78 6.21
C PHE A 272 11.67 9.03 7.42
N VAL A 273 12.69 9.88 7.32
CA VAL A 273 13.50 10.27 8.48
C VAL A 273 12.65 10.94 9.55
N GLN A 274 11.79 11.87 9.13
CA GLN A 274 10.88 12.59 10.02
C GLN A 274 9.79 11.68 10.58
N PHE A 275 9.21 10.80 9.77
CA PHE A 275 8.22 9.82 10.21
C PHE A 275 8.82 8.88 11.24
N LYS A 276 9.99 8.27 10.95
CA LYS A 276 10.71 7.39 11.87
C LYS A 276 10.96 8.06 13.22
N ALA A 277 11.49 9.27 13.19
CA ALA A 277 11.73 10.06 14.41
C ALA A 277 10.43 10.37 15.18
N ALA A 278 9.34 10.66 14.46
CA ALA A 278 8.05 10.97 15.08
C ALA A 278 7.39 9.76 15.74
N VAL A 279 7.55 8.55 15.18
CA VAL A 279 6.82 7.36 15.60
C VAL A 279 7.66 6.32 16.36
N GLY A 280 8.97 6.58 16.51
CA GLY A 280 9.85 5.79 17.36
C GLY A 280 10.70 4.72 16.67
N TRP A 281 10.85 4.77 15.34
CA TRP A 281 11.82 3.92 14.63
C TRP A 281 13.24 4.49 14.78
N VAL A 282 14.15 3.70 15.36
CA VAL A 282 15.52 4.15 15.67
C VAL A 282 16.54 3.05 15.35
N GLY A 283 17.75 3.44 14.93
CA GLY A 283 18.90 2.54 14.79
C GLY A 283 19.17 2.04 13.37
N ASN A 284 20.15 1.14 13.27
CA ASN A 284 20.49 0.36 12.07
C ASN A 284 21.03 -1.02 12.53
N PRO A 285 20.25 -2.12 12.44
CA PRO A 285 18.91 -2.20 11.90
C PRO A 285 17.89 -1.37 12.69
N GLU A 286 16.81 -0.97 12.03
CA GLU A 286 15.76 -0.14 12.63
C GLU A 286 14.92 -0.97 13.60
N VAL A 287 14.72 -0.42 14.81
CA VAL A 287 13.91 -1.01 15.87
C VAL A 287 12.85 -0.01 16.29
N LEU A 288 11.61 -0.48 16.46
CA LEU A 288 10.50 0.35 16.87
C LEU A 288 10.39 0.41 18.40
N TYR A 289 10.31 1.62 18.95
CA TYR A 289 10.09 1.89 20.36
C TYR A 289 8.77 2.64 20.58
N ASP A 290 8.16 2.43 21.74
CA ASP A 290 7.00 3.22 22.18
C ASP A 290 7.40 4.67 22.48
N ILE A 291 7.34 5.52 21.45
CA ILE A 291 7.64 6.96 21.55
C ILE A 291 6.67 7.72 22.48
N GLY A 292 5.53 7.10 22.84
CA GLY A 292 4.62 7.63 23.85
C GLY A 292 5.23 7.63 25.26
N GLN A 293 6.29 6.85 25.51
CA GLN A 293 7.01 6.82 26.77
C GLN A 293 7.96 8.02 26.93
N PRO A 294 7.89 8.79 28.04
CA PRO A 294 8.81 9.91 28.29
C PRO A 294 10.29 9.49 28.28
N ALA A 295 10.61 8.31 28.80
CA ALA A 295 11.97 7.79 28.84
C ALA A 295 12.54 7.51 27.44
N VAL A 296 11.71 7.01 26.51
CA VAL A 296 12.10 6.79 25.11
C VAL A 296 12.39 8.13 24.42
N ARG A 297 11.48 9.11 24.56
CA ARG A 297 11.70 10.46 23.99
C ARG A 297 12.96 11.12 24.53
N ALA A 298 13.20 11.03 25.84
CA ALA A 298 14.40 11.57 26.46
C ALA A 298 15.67 10.89 25.93
N ALA A 299 15.64 9.55 25.76
CA ALA A 299 16.78 8.81 25.24
C ALA A 299 17.11 9.19 23.78
N ILE A 300 16.08 9.34 22.93
CA ILE A 300 16.26 9.78 21.54
C ILE A 300 16.82 11.21 21.48
N ALA A 301 16.24 12.13 22.26
CA ALA A 301 16.67 13.53 22.28
C ALA A 301 18.12 13.70 22.75
N ASN A 302 18.54 12.90 23.74
CA ASN A 302 19.88 12.96 24.32
C ASN A 302 20.88 12.02 23.65
N GLN A 303 20.47 11.26 22.62
CA GLN A 303 21.29 10.23 21.96
C GLN A 303 21.90 9.21 22.96
N THR A 304 21.12 8.83 23.97
CA THR A 304 21.53 7.83 24.98
C THR A 304 20.93 6.46 24.68
N GLN A 305 21.34 5.44 25.44
CA GLN A 305 20.78 4.09 25.33
C GLN A 305 19.26 4.10 25.51
N LEU A 306 18.54 3.51 24.54
CA LEU A 306 17.09 3.37 24.59
C LEU A 306 16.68 2.27 25.57
N PRO A 307 15.64 2.48 26.40
CA PRO A 307 15.19 1.46 27.34
C PRO A 307 14.54 0.27 26.60
N SER A 308 15.15 -0.91 26.69
CA SER A 308 14.74 -2.10 25.94
C SER A 308 13.33 -2.60 26.31
N GLN A 309 12.85 -2.31 27.52
CA GLN A 309 11.49 -2.64 27.94
C GLN A 309 10.40 -1.88 27.16
N HIS A 310 10.77 -0.90 26.33
CA HIS A 310 9.85 -0.15 25.47
C HIS A 310 9.96 -0.52 23.99
N ILE A 311 10.72 -1.57 23.64
CA ILE A 311 10.74 -2.11 22.28
C ILE A 311 9.37 -2.70 21.93
N ILE A 312 8.89 -2.39 20.73
CA ILE A 312 7.68 -2.94 20.15
C ILE A 312 8.09 -4.02 19.14
N THR A 313 7.64 -5.25 19.37
CA THR A 313 7.90 -6.41 18.52
C THR A 313 6.62 -6.88 17.83
N THR A 314 6.76 -7.77 16.84
CA THR A 314 5.62 -8.42 16.16
C THR A 314 4.74 -9.27 17.09
N SER A 315 5.22 -9.63 18.28
CA SER A 315 4.45 -10.30 19.33
C SER A 315 3.86 -9.36 20.39
N ARG A 316 4.29 -8.09 20.42
CA ARG A 316 3.89 -7.10 21.43
C ARG A 316 3.12 -5.90 20.87
N TRP A 317 3.06 -5.72 19.56
CA TRP A 317 2.39 -4.56 18.94
C TRP A 317 0.94 -4.32 19.38
N PHE A 318 0.23 -5.35 19.87
CA PHE A 318 -1.16 -5.25 20.35
C PHE A 318 -1.27 -5.07 21.88
N ASP A 319 -0.15 -4.90 22.60
CA ASP A 319 -0.09 -4.74 24.05
C ASP A 319 -0.82 -3.45 24.50
N PRO A 320 -1.81 -3.53 25.41
CA PRO A 320 -2.58 -2.38 25.88
C PRO A 320 -1.77 -1.37 26.71
N THR A 321 -0.58 -1.73 27.16
CA THR A 321 0.28 -0.83 27.93
C THR A 321 1.08 0.16 27.06
N LEU A 322 1.03 -0.01 25.73
CA LEU A 322 1.69 0.88 24.79
C LEU A 322 0.96 2.22 24.69
N ASN A 323 1.69 3.32 24.78
CA ASN A 323 1.17 4.67 24.64
C ASN A 323 1.10 5.13 23.19
N GLU A 324 2.05 4.69 22.36
CA GLU A 324 2.02 4.78 20.90
C GLU A 324 2.02 3.36 20.32
N GLN A 325 0.85 2.87 19.95
CA GLN A 325 0.67 1.52 19.45
C GLN A 325 0.69 1.49 17.91
N PRO A 326 1.44 0.61 17.25
CA PRO A 326 1.34 0.42 15.80
C PRO A 326 -0.05 -0.08 15.41
N VAL A 327 -0.51 0.30 14.23
CA VAL A 327 -1.86 -0.05 13.79
C VAL A 327 -2.00 -1.53 13.46
N SER A 328 -0.95 -2.20 12.99
CA SER A 328 -0.99 -3.62 12.64
C SER A 328 0.31 -4.35 13.00
N ARG A 329 0.26 -5.68 13.01
CA ARG A 329 1.47 -6.51 13.08
C ARG A 329 2.40 -6.21 11.90
N TYR A 330 1.81 -5.99 10.72
CA TYR A 330 2.54 -5.77 9.49
C TYR A 330 3.31 -4.45 9.50
N ALA A 331 2.77 -3.41 10.15
CA ALA A 331 3.51 -2.17 10.42
C ALA A 331 4.83 -2.42 11.18
N VAL A 332 4.89 -3.43 12.05
CA VAL A 332 6.11 -3.78 12.80
C VAL A 332 7.02 -4.72 12.01
N ASP A 333 6.45 -5.75 11.38
CA ASP A 333 7.21 -6.75 10.61
C ASP A 333 7.81 -6.21 9.31
N GLY A 334 7.08 -5.29 8.67
CA GLY A 334 7.45 -4.68 7.40
C GLY A 334 8.43 -3.50 7.52
N GLY A 335 8.64 -2.98 8.72
CA GLY A 335 9.50 -1.82 8.95
C GLY A 335 8.81 -0.48 8.67
N PRO A 336 9.56 0.64 8.65
CA PRO A 336 8.97 1.97 8.60
C PRO A 336 8.16 2.30 7.35
N SER A 337 8.49 1.67 6.21
CA SER A 337 7.74 1.86 4.96
C SER A 337 6.32 1.31 5.08
N GLU A 338 6.20 0.07 5.54
CA GLU A 338 4.91 -0.59 5.75
C GLU A 338 4.14 0.07 6.90
N ASP A 339 4.83 0.51 7.97
CA ASP A 339 4.22 1.29 9.04
C ASP A 339 3.60 2.59 8.53
N PHE A 340 4.31 3.32 7.66
CA PHE A 340 3.78 4.54 7.05
C PHE A 340 2.52 4.24 6.22
N ALA A 341 2.58 3.26 5.32
CA ALA A 341 1.44 2.89 4.47
C ALA A 341 0.22 2.41 5.29
N GLU A 342 0.45 1.57 6.29
CA GLU A 342 -0.59 1.12 7.22
C GLU A 342 -1.20 2.28 8.03
N SER A 343 -0.36 3.23 8.47
CA SER A 343 -0.81 4.44 9.18
C SER A 343 -1.69 5.31 8.29
N ILE A 344 -1.30 5.51 7.02
CA ILE A 344 -2.07 6.28 6.04
C ILE A 344 -3.41 5.61 5.77
N ALA A 345 -3.41 4.31 5.53
CA ALA A 345 -4.65 3.58 5.27
C ALA A 345 -5.58 3.60 6.47
N THR A 346 -5.05 3.52 7.69
CA THR A 346 -5.84 3.66 8.93
C THR A 346 -6.34 5.09 9.12
N PHE A 347 -5.54 6.12 8.80
CA PHE A 347 -5.97 7.53 8.83
C PHE A 347 -7.16 7.79 7.90
N ILE A 348 -7.18 7.14 6.73
CA ILE A 348 -8.28 7.27 5.76
C ILE A 348 -9.53 6.50 6.21
N THR A 349 -9.35 5.25 6.64
CA THR A 349 -10.48 4.34 6.88
C THR A 349 -11.05 4.43 8.29
N ASN A 350 -10.22 4.76 9.27
CA ASN A 350 -10.60 4.87 10.68
C ASN A 350 -9.71 5.87 11.44
N PRO A 351 -9.82 7.18 11.12
CA PRO A 351 -8.97 8.22 11.71
C PRO A 351 -9.07 8.28 13.24
N SER A 352 -10.26 8.01 13.81
CA SER A 352 -10.46 8.01 15.26
C SER A 352 -9.65 6.90 15.95
N VAL A 353 -9.59 5.71 15.37
CA VAL A 353 -8.80 4.61 15.93
C VAL A 353 -7.30 4.93 15.85
N LEU A 354 -6.83 5.50 14.74
CA LEU A 354 -5.44 5.94 14.64
C LEU A 354 -5.12 7.02 15.68
N GLN A 355 -6.00 8.02 15.84
CA GLN A 355 -5.80 9.08 16.83
C GLN A 355 -5.74 8.55 18.26
N GLN A 356 -6.60 7.59 18.61
CA GLN A 356 -6.69 7.04 19.95
C GLN A 356 -5.50 6.12 20.28
N ARG A 357 -5.09 5.26 19.35
CA ARG A 357 -4.06 4.22 19.57
C ARG A 357 -2.65 4.69 19.21
N SER A 358 -2.55 5.60 18.26
CA SER A 358 -1.30 6.01 17.62
C SER A 358 -1.26 7.54 17.40
N PRO A 359 -1.42 8.34 18.47
CA PRO A 359 -1.49 9.79 18.35
C PRO A 359 -0.28 10.41 17.63
N ALA A 360 0.93 9.84 17.76
CA ALA A 360 2.10 10.35 17.04
C ALA A 360 1.97 10.14 15.52
N ARG A 361 1.57 8.94 15.07
CA ARG A 361 1.26 8.66 13.64
C ARG A 361 0.16 9.58 13.12
N TYR A 362 -0.94 9.70 13.85
CA TYR A 362 -2.06 10.56 13.49
C TYR A 362 -1.62 12.02 13.30
N ASN A 363 -0.94 12.59 14.31
CA ASN A 363 -0.50 13.97 14.29
C ASN A 363 0.53 14.23 13.19
N PHE A 364 1.43 13.28 12.93
CA PHE A 364 2.38 13.37 11.85
C PHE A 364 1.68 13.49 10.49
N ILE A 365 0.72 12.59 10.20
CA ILE A 365 -0.04 12.62 8.96
C ILE A 365 -0.85 13.91 8.85
N GLN A 366 -1.60 14.26 9.89
CA GLN A 366 -2.45 15.45 9.90
C GLN A 366 -1.66 16.74 9.65
N SER A 367 -0.46 16.86 10.23
CA SER A 367 0.38 18.06 10.09
C SER A 367 1.05 18.18 8.72
N ASN A 368 1.20 17.07 7.98
CA ASN A 368 1.92 17.06 6.71
C ASN A 368 1.02 16.92 5.48
N ILE A 369 -0.25 16.53 5.64
CA ILE A 369 -1.16 16.24 4.52
C ILE A 369 -1.30 17.40 3.53
N ALA A 370 -1.32 18.65 4.02
CA ALA A 370 -1.41 19.83 3.18
C ALA A 370 -0.19 19.98 2.26
N THR A 371 1.01 19.67 2.77
CA THR A 371 2.26 19.70 2.02
C THR A 371 2.28 18.58 0.97
N TRP A 372 1.98 17.34 1.36
CA TRP A 372 2.00 16.20 0.44
C TRP A 372 0.98 16.35 -0.68
N ARG A 373 -0.20 16.92 -0.39
CA ARG A 373 -1.24 17.20 -1.37
C ARG A 373 -0.74 17.99 -2.57
N THR A 374 0.23 18.89 -2.38
CA THR A 374 0.79 19.72 -3.48
C THR A 374 1.56 18.92 -4.53
N ARG A 375 1.96 17.68 -4.21
CA ARG A 375 2.64 16.75 -5.14
C ARG A 375 1.77 15.60 -5.62
N MET A 376 0.52 15.55 -5.15
CA MET A 376 -0.46 14.56 -5.56
C MET A 376 -1.43 15.16 -6.58
N ARG A 377 -2.17 14.31 -7.29
CA ARG A 377 -3.18 14.76 -8.24
C ARG A 377 -4.42 15.25 -7.48
N PRO A 378 -4.81 16.54 -7.61
CA PRO A 378 -6.04 17.04 -7.00
C PRO A 378 -7.24 16.27 -7.54
N THR A 379 -8.20 15.99 -6.66
CA THR A 379 -9.45 15.33 -7.06
C THR A 379 -10.64 16.08 -6.46
N MET A 380 -11.69 16.30 -7.25
CA MET A 380 -12.95 16.82 -6.72
C MET A 380 -13.68 15.70 -6.00
N PRO A 381 -14.28 15.86 -4.80
CA PRO A 381 -14.96 14.76 -4.11
C PRO A 381 -16.08 14.09 -4.92
N ALA A 382 -16.23 12.77 -4.82
CA ALA A 382 -17.36 12.05 -5.42
C ALA A 382 -18.60 12.13 -4.56
N ARG A 383 -19.75 12.17 -5.21
CA ARG A 383 -21.04 11.93 -4.57
C ARG A 383 -21.50 10.52 -4.94
N ILE A 384 -22.02 9.78 -3.97
CA ILE A 384 -22.75 8.56 -4.27
C ILE A 384 -24.05 8.98 -4.95
N ARG A 385 -24.37 8.38 -6.10
CA ARG A 385 -25.67 8.63 -6.71
C ARG A 385 -26.72 8.07 -5.74
N PRO A 386 -27.72 8.86 -5.27
CA PRO A 386 -28.80 8.29 -4.51
C PRO A 386 -29.42 7.14 -5.33
N PRO A 387 -29.89 6.05 -4.70
CA PRO A 387 -30.66 5.05 -5.41
C PRO A 387 -31.70 5.80 -6.25
N VAL A 388 -31.75 5.50 -7.55
CA VAL A 388 -32.86 6.00 -8.36
C VAL A 388 -34.05 5.27 -7.79
N GLY A 389 -34.71 5.88 -6.80
CA GLY A 389 -36.02 5.44 -6.39
C GLY A 389 -36.86 5.46 -7.64
N ASP A 390 -37.69 4.44 -7.82
CA ASP A 390 -38.90 4.59 -8.60
C ASP A 390 -39.67 5.75 -7.96
N PHE A 391 -39.33 6.98 -8.33
CA PHE A 391 -40.23 8.10 -8.14
C PHE A 391 -41.46 7.64 -8.90
N PRO A 392 -42.61 7.44 -8.24
CA PRO A 392 -43.84 7.21 -8.97
C PRO A 392 -44.04 8.50 -9.76
N ILE A 393 -43.62 8.50 -11.02
CA ILE A 393 -44.09 9.45 -12.00
C ILE A 393 -45.59 9.19 -11.99
N PRO A 394 -46.45 10.14 -11.58
CA PRO A 394 -47.88 9.93 -11.69
C PRO A 394 -48.17 9.65 -13.16
N SER A 395 -48.49 8.41 -13.49
CA SER A 395 -49.06 8.06 -14.78
C SER A 395 -50.50 8.53 -14.73
N GLY A 396 -50.72 9.79 -15.08
CA GLY A 396 -52.03 10.42 -15.14
C GLY A 396 -51.99 11.66 -16.00
N ASP A 397 -53.06 11.91 -16.75
CA ASP A 397 -53.23 12.87 -17.85
C ASP A 397 -53.06 14.37 -17.50
N THR A 398 -52.36 14.73 -16.43
CA THR A 398 -52.10 16.12 -16.05
C THR A 398 -50.73 16.63 -16.49
N ARG A 399 -50.31 16.30 -17.72
CA ARG A 399 -49.31 17.12 -18.42
C ARG A 399 -50.02 18.36 -18.97
N MET A 400 -49.96 19.46 -18.25
CA MET A 400 -50.22 20.79 -18.82
C MET A 400 -49.16 21.05 -19.89
N ALA A 401 -49.63 21.38 -21.09
CA ALA A 401 -48.84 21.77 -22.26
C ALA A 401 -48.15 23.13 -22.07
#